data_AF-A0A938VWT2-F1
#
_entry.id   AF-A0A938VWT2-F1
#
_cell.length_a   1.000
_cell.length_b   1.000
_cell.length_c   1.000
_cell.angle_alpha   90.00
_cell.angle_beta   90.00
_cell.angle_gamma   90.00
#
_symmetry.space_group_name_H-M   'P 1'
#
loop_
_entity.id
_entity.type
_entity.pdbx_description
1 polymer ?
#
loop_
_entity_poly.entity_id
_entity_poly.type
_entity_poly.pdbx_seq_one_letter_code
_entity_poly.pdbx_strand_id
1 'polypeptide(L)' 'MDCPKCGTWNPDDKRVCWRCQAEMPKPVEKKKTAPRIFLGMPLWAWVLLGVMAILWISTQCLGPALVGGG' A
#
# COMPACT_ATOMS: atom_id res chain seq x y z
N MET A 1 -12.35 8.96 21.77
CA MET A 1 -13.66 9.28 21.13
C MET A 1 -14.75 9.46 22.19
N ASP A 2 -15.70 10.37 21.97
CA ASP A 2 -16.77 10.65 22.94
C ASP A 2 -17.94 9.67 22.80
N CYS A 3 -18.49 9.25 23.94
CA CYS A 3 -19.60 8.30 23.98
C CYS A 3 -20.88 8.93 23.39
N PRO A 4 -21.53 8.31 22.39
CA PRO A 4 -22.73 8.87 21.77
C PRO A 4 -23.96 8.87 22.70
N LYS A 5 -23.92 8.14 23.83
CA LYS A 5 -25.02 8.11 24.81
C LYS A 5 -24.90 9.18 25.89
N CYS A 6 -23.71 9.43 26.41
CA CYS A 6 -23.53 10.29 27.60
C CYS A 6 -22.48 11.40 27.43
N GLY A 7 -21.82 11.49 26.27
CA GLY A 7 -20.83 12.53 25.98
C GLY A 7 -19.50 12.41 26.73
N THR A 8 -19.30 11.36 27.54
CA THR A 8 -18.01 11.16 28.21
C THR A 8 -16.95 10.73 27.20
N TRP A 9 -15.74 11.25 27.34
CA TRP A 9 -14.59 10.78 26.57
C TRP A 9 -14.21 9.35 26.96
N ASN A 10 -13.94 8.51 25.95
CA ASN A 10 -13.47 7.14 26.11
C ASN A 10 -12.33 6.84 25.12
N PRO A 11 -11.31 6.05 25.51
CA PRO A 11 -10.28 5.57 24.57
C PRO A 11 -10.88 4.75 23.43
N ASP A 12 -10.23 4.78 22.27
CA ASP A 12 -10.78 4.21 21.05
C ASP A 12 -10.82 2.66 21.05
N ASP A 13 -10.00 2.03 21.89
CA ASP A 13 -9.93 0.57 22.05
C ASP A 13 -10.98 0.00 23.02
N LYS A 14 -11.74 0.85 23.72
CA LYS A 14 -12.72 0.41 24.72
C LYS A 14 -14.03 -0.01 24.05
N ARG A 15 -14.48 -1.25 24.28
CA ARG A 15 -15.77 -1.74 23.77
C ARG A 15 -16.98 -1.25 24.57
N VAL A 16 -16.75 -0.75 25.78
CA VAL A 16 -17.81 -0.29 26.70
C VAL A 16 -17.41 1.07 27.28
N CYS A 17 -18.38 1.97 27.39
CA CYS A 17 -18.21 3.25 28.04
C CYS A 17 -18.04 3.06 29.55
N TRP A 18 -16.93 3.53 30.10
CA TRP A 18 -16.62 3.41 31.54
C TRP A 18 -17.59 4.15 32.48
N ARG A 19 -18.38 5.10 31.96
CA ARG A 19 -19.31 5.91 32.76
C ARG A 19 -20.75 5.40 32.73
N CYS A 20 -21.29 5.17 31.52
CA CYS A 20 -22.70 4.79 31.35
C CYS A 20 -22.90 3.31 30.99
N GLN A 21 -21.81 2.54 30.88
CA GLN A 21 -21.82 1.12 30.53
C GLN A 21 -22.45 0.80 29.16
N ALA A 22 -22.64 1.82 28.30
CA ALA A 22 -23.11 1.61 26.93
C ALA A 22 -22.02 0.98 26.06
N GLU A 23 -22.42 0.08 25.15
CA GLU A 23 -21.51 -0.48 24.15
C GLU A 23 -21.03 0.61 23.19
N MET A 24 -19.73 0.62 22.92
CA MET A 24 -19.09 1.52 21.97
C MET A 24 -19.08 0.89 20.57
N PRO A 25 -19.25 1.70 19.51
CA PRO A 25 -19.11 1.21 18.15
C PRO A 25 -17.69 0.65 17.94
N LYS A 26 -17.59 -0.54 17.34
CA LYS A 26 -16.29 -1.13 17.03
C LYS A 26 -15.56 -0.24 16.02
N PRO A 27 -14.27 0.09 16.23
CA PRO A 27 -13.49 0.73 15.19
C PRO A 27 -13.54 -0.17 13.96
N VAL A 28 -14.03 0.36 12.85
CA VAL A 28 -14.06 -0.36 11.59
C VAL A 28 -12.60 -0.56 11.19
N GLU A 29 -12.11 -1.78 11.29
CA GLU A 29 -10.77 -2.10 10.81
C GLU A 29 -10.71 -1.73 9.32
N LYS A 30 -10.02 -0.63 9.01
CA LYS A 30 -9.70 -0.30 7.64
C LYS A 30 -8.80 -1.42 7.14
N LYS A 31 -9.38 -2.35 6.39
CA LYS A 31 -8.64 -3.44 5.73
C LYS A 31 -7.53 -2.78 4.91
N LYS A 32 -6.29 -2.90 5.39
CA LYS A 32 -5.13 -2.40 4.65
C LYS A 32 -5.08 -3.18 3.35
N THR A 33 -5.23 -2.49 2.22
CA THR A 33 -5.11 -3.11 0.90
C THR A 33 -3.69 -3.65 0.80
N ALA A 34 -3.53 -4.98 0.85
CA ALA A 34 -2.23 -5.59 0.72
C ALA A 34 -1.66 -5.27 -0.67
N PRO A 35 -0.39 -4.84 -0.79
CA PRO A 35 0.22 -4.63 -2.08
C PRO A 35 0.24 -5.96 -2.85
N ARG A 36 0.02 -5.91 -4.17
CA ARG A 36 0.15 -7.10 -5.02
C ARG A 36 1.62 -7.48 -5.11
N ILE A 37 1.99 -8.53 -4.38
CA ILE A 37 3.33 -9.12 -4.36
C ILE A 37 3.35 -10.30 -5.33
N PHE A 38 4.30 -10.31 -6.26
CA PHE A 38 4.53 -11.42 -7.18
C PHE A 38 5.99 -11.85 -7.04
N LEU A 39 6.22 -13.16 -6.79
CA LEU A 39 7.54 -13.73 -6.58
C LEU A 39 8.39 -12.98 -5.52
N GLY A 40 7.78 -12.66 -4.38
CA GLY A 40 8.45 -11.99 -3.25
C GLY A 40 8.71 -10.49 -3.43
N MET A 41 8.35 -9.89 -4.57
CA MET A 41 8.58 -8.47 -4.86
C MET A 41 7.28 -7.79 -5.31
N PRO A 42 7.06 -6.50 -5.02
CA PRO A 42 5.85 -5.81 -5.47
C PRO A 42 5.81 -5.67 -7.00
N LEU A 43 4.61 -5.73 -7.60
CA LEU A 43 4.42 -5.67 -9.07
C LEU A 43 5.12 -4.48 -9.75
N TRP A 44 5.17 -3.31 -9.12
CA TRP A 44 5.82 -2.13 -9.69
C TRP A 44 7.33 -2.32 -9.88
N ALA A 45 7.98 -3.11 -9.02
CA ALA A 45 9.39 -3.42 -9.15
C ALA A 45 9.66 -4.30 -10.38
N TRP A 46 8.76 -5.25 -10.69
CA TRP A 46 8.83 -6.04 -11.93
C TRP A 46 8.64 -5.18 -13.18
N VAL A 47 7.73 -4.20 -13.15
CA VAL A 47 7.56 -3.24 -14.25
C VAL A 47 8.85 -2.45 -14.47
N LEU A 48 9.47 -1.95 -13.40
CA LEU A 48 10.74 -1.22 -13.48
C LEU A 48 11.87 -2.10 -14.03
N LEU A 49 12.01 -3.32 -13.54
CA LEU A 49 13.00 -4.29 -14.05
C LEU A 49 12.77 -4.63 -15.53
N GLY A 50 11.51 -4.82 -15.94
CA GLY A 50 11.17 -5.08 -17.34
C GLY A 50 11.55 -3.91 -18.24
N VAL A 51 11.25 -2.67 -17.84
CA VAL A 51 11.65 -1.46 -18.58
C VAL A 51 13.18 -1.35 -18.64
N MET A 52 13.88 -1.57 -17.53
CA MET A 52 15.35 -1.55 -17.50
C MET A 52 15.96 -2.59 -18.44
N ALA A 53 15.42 -3.81 -18.45
CA ALA A 53 15.89 -4.88 -19.33
C ALA A 53 15.64 -4.55 -20.81
N ILE A 54 14.47 -4.00 -21.14
CA ILE A 54 14.15 -3.55 -22.51
C ILE A 54 15.10 -2.45 -22.94
N LEU A 55 15.34 -1.45 -22.10
CA LEU A 55 16.29 -0.37 -22.39
C LEU A 55 17.68 -0.94 -22.64
N TRP A 56 18.17 -1.81 -21.75
CA TRP A 56 19.48 -2.44 -21.90
C TRP A 56 19.61 -3.24 -23.20
N ILE A 57 18.62 -4.07 -23.53
CA ILE A 57 18.58 -4.83 -24.79
C ILE A 57 18.52 -3.88 -25.99
N SER A 58 17.72 -2.82 -25.91
CA SER A 58 17.62 -1.84 -27.00
C SER A 58 18.95 -1.13 -27.24
N THR A 59 19.72 -0.81 -26.19
CA THR A 59 21.05 -0.20 -26.34
C THR A 59 22.05 -1.18 -26.95
N GLN A 60 21.99 -2.47 -26.61
CA GLN A 60 22.87 -3.49 -27.17
C GLN A 60 22.52 -3.84 -28.63
N CYS A 61 21.23 -3.81 -29.00
CA CYS A 61 20.79 -4.17 -30.35
C CYS A 61 20.71 -2.98 -31.33
N LEU A 62 20.26 -1.80 -30.91
CA LEU A 62 20.14 -0.61 -31.76
C LEU A 62 21.35 0.34 -31.65
N GLY A 63 22.14 0.27 -30.58
CA GLY A 63 23.32 1.12 -30.39
C GLY A 63 24.37 0.97 -31.51
N PRO A 64 24.78 -0.26 -31.88
CA PRO A 64 25.78 -0.47 -32.93
C PRO A 64 25.27 -0.02 -34.32
N ALA A 65 23.98 -0.17 -34.59
CA ALA A 65 23.37 0.21 -35.87
C ALA A 65 23.22 1.74 -36.04
N LEU A 66 23.11 2.50 -34.94
CA LEU A 66 22.97 3.96 -34.97
C LEU A 66 24.30 4.70 -34.77
N VAL A 67 25.30 4.10 -34.13
CA VAL A 67 26.61 4.73 -33.84
C VAL A 67 27.73 4.24 -34.77
N GLY A 68 27.59 3.07 -35.41
CA GLY A 68 28.61 2.48 -36.29
C GLY A 68 28.51 2.82 -37.78
N GLY A 69 27.63 3.74 -38.19
CA GLY A 69 27.52 4.20 -39.57
C GLY A 69 28.47 5.38 -39.86
N GLY A 70 29.76 5.09 -40.00
CA GLY A 70 30.80 6.04 -40.41
C GLY A 70 31.72 5.42 -41.45
#